data_AF-A0A120FQ53-F1
#
_entry.id   AF-A0A120FQ53-F1
#
_cell.length_a   1.000
_cell.length_b   1.000
_cell.length_c   1.000
_cell.angle_alpha   90.00
_cell.angle_beta   90.00
_cell.angle_gamma   90.00
#
_symmetry.space_group_name_H-M   'P 1'
#
loop_
_entity.id
_entity.type
_entity.pdbx_description
1 polymer ?
#
loop_
_entity_poly.entity_id
_entity_poly.type
_entity_poly.pdbx_seq_one_letter_code
_entity_poly.pdbx_strand_id
1 'polypeptide(L)'
;MWGPPILFTSLVSLATSSIGAELSPFHTSIFSADVSVALSVRSVTASRSREYDYDVTIGLTERLSNGRTIFIDHGNHDARVKCLPGKVFVGGKEYLPLPSQATLDWKEDLVESLCTRPVS
;
A
#
# COMPACT_ATOMS: atom_id res chain seq x y z
N MET A 1 -14.05 32.58 55.79
CA MET A 1 -13.22 31.46 55.30
C MET A 1 -13.40 31.39 53.79
N TRP A 2 -12.39 31.77 53.01
CA TRP A 2 -12.37 31.67 51.54
C TRP A 2 -11.40 30.55 51.17
N GLY A 3 -11.86 29.51 50.48
CA GLY A 3 -11.00 28.43 49.96
C GLY A 3 -10.54 28.75 48.53
N PRO A 4 -9.33 28.32 48.11
CA PRO A 4 -8.83 28.61 46.77
C PRO A 4 -9.52 27.70 45.73
N PRO A 5 -9.67 28.15 44.46
CA PRO A 5 -10.20 27.30 43.41
C PRO A 5 -9.15 26.27 42.96
N ILE A 6 -9.55 25.00 42.91
CA ILE A 6 -8.73 23.89 42.40
C ILE A 6 -8.79 23.93 40.87
N LEU A 7 -7.65 24.23 40.24
CA LEU A 7 -7.48 24.17 38.79
C LEU A 7 -7.29 22.71 38.35
N PHE A 8 -8.31 22.14 37.71
CA PHE A 8 -8.20 20.87 37.00
C PHE A 8 -7.51 21.10 35.64
N THR A 9 -6.24 20.73 35.53
CA THR A 9 -5.54 20.68 34.25
C THR A 9 -5.86 19.36 33.56
N SER A 10 -6.71 19.41 32.54
CA SER A 10 -7.03 18.24 31.72
C SER A 10 -5.87 17.98 30.75
N LEU A 11 -5.12 16.90 30.99
CA LEU A 11 -4.02 16.47 30.14
C LEU A 11 -4.60 15.73 28.92
N VAL A 12 -4.71 16.41 27.78
CA VAL A 12 -5.13 15.78 26.52
C VAL A 12 -3.96 14.92 26.01
N SER A 13 -4.09 13.60 26.14
CA SER A 13 -3.16 12.65 25.54
C SER A 13 -3.42 12.60 24.04
N LEU A 14 -2.52 13.16 23.22
CA LEU A 14 -2.52 12.91 21.78
C LEU A 14 -2.06 11.47 21.54
N ALA A 15 -3.01 10.56 21.33
CA ALA A 15 -2.71 9.25 20.77
C ALA A 15 -2.19 9.46 19.34
N THR A 16 -0.88 9.29 19.15
CA THR A 16 -0.27 9.20 17.82
C THR A 16 -0.62 7.83 17.26
N SER A 17 -1.67 7.78 16.43
CA SER A 17 -2.01 6.59 15.66
C SER A 17 -0.92 6.35 14.61
N SER A 18 0.13 5.60 14.93
CA SER A 18 1.02 5.04 13.93
C SER A 18 0.31 3.86 13.26
N ILE A 19 -0.65 4.16 12.39
CA ILE A 19 -1.27 3.15 11.55
C ILE A 19 -0.28 2.89 10.41
N GLY A 20 0.62 1.94 10.62
CA GLY A 20 1.15 1.14 9.51
C GLY A 20 0.00 0.31 8.97
N ALA A 21 -1.00 0.95 8.34
CA ALA A 21 -2.08 0.26 7.66
C ALA A 21 -1.43 -0.40 6.47
N GLU A 22 -1.41 -1.73 6.44
CA GLU A 22 -1.39 -2.38 5.13
C GLU A 22 -2.58 -1.82 4.36
N LEU A 23 -2.28 -1.09 3.28
CA LEU A 23 -3.31 -0.55 2.42
C LEU A 23 -4.13 -1.71 1.86
N SER A 24 -5.41 -1.48 1.58
CA SER A 24 -6.26 -2.45 0.90
C SER A 24 -5.52 -3.06 -0.30
N PRO A 25 -5.68 -4.37 -0.57
CA PRO A 25 -5.03 -4.98 -1.71
C PRO A 25 -5.30 -4.19 -2.99
N PHE A 26 -4.23 -3.84 -3.72
CA PHE A 26 -4.36 -3.18 -5.02
C PHE A 26 -4.56 -4.21 -6.14
N HIS A 27 -4.13 -5.45 -5.92
CA HIS A 27 -4.28 -6.54 -6.88
C HIS A 27 -4.63 -7.84 -6.14
N THR A 28 -5.47 -8.67 -6.74
CA THR A 28 -5.77 -10.02 -6.26
C THR A 28 -5.84 -10.99 -7.44
N SER A 29 -5.08 -12.07 -7.36
CA SER A 29 -5.07 -13.17 -8.33
C SER A 29 -5.62 -14.45 -7.71
N ILE A 30 -6.38 -15.23 -8.49
CA ILE A 30 -6.93 -16.53 -8.08
C ILE A 30 -6.13 -17.62 -8.80
N PHE A 31 -5.48 -18.51 -8.05
CA PHE A 31 -4.59 -19.53 -8.61
C PHE A 31 -5.25 -20.91 -8.69
N SER A 32 -5.95 -21.29 -7.63
CA SER A 32 -6.80 -22.48 -7.56
C SER A 32 -8.16 -22.07 -7.00
N ALA A 33 -9.19 -22.93 -7.12
CA ALA A 33 -10.53 -22.61 -6.61
C ALA A 33 -10.53 -22.24 -5.11
N ASP A 34 -9.50 -22.65 -4.38
CA ASP A 34 -9.39 -22.46 -2.94
C ASP A 34 -8.34 -21.45 -2.50
N VAL A 35 -7.47 -20.92 -3.39
CA VAL A 35 -6.37 -20.02 -2.99
C VAL A 35 -6.34 -18.75 -3.84
N SER A 36 -6.33 -17.61 -3.16
CA SER A 36 -6.06 -16.29 -3.74
C SER A 36 -4.79 -15.67 -3.18
N VAL A 37 -4.10 -14.89 -4.00
CA VAL A 37 -2.93 -14.10 -3.64
C VAL A 37 -3.30 -12.63 -3.77
N ALA A 38 -3.13 -11.88 -2.69
CA ALA A 38 -3.36 -10.45 -2.64
C ALA A 38 -2.03 -9.71 -2.52
N LEU A 39 -1.87 -8.65 -3.31
CA LEU A 39 -0.75 -7.72 -3.20
C LEU A 39 -1.23 -6.41 -2.56
N SER A 40 -0.52 -5.96 -1.53
CA SER A 40 -0.81 -4.73 -0.79
C SER A 40 0.38 -3.77 -0.85
N VAL A 41 0.13 -2.46 -0.77
CA VAL A 41 1.21 -1.49 -0.54
C VAL A 41 1.42 -1.40 0.97
N ARG A 42 2.62 -1.76 1.44
CA ARG A 42 3.01 -1.70 2.86
C ARG A 42 3.58 -0.34 3.23
N SER A 43 4.23 0.31 2.28
CA SER A 43 4.81 1.63 2.46
C SER A 43 4.77 2.39 1.13
N VAL A 44 4.59 3.71 1.21
CA VAL A 44 4.70 4.61 0.06
C VAL A 44 5.43 5.86 0.52
N THR A 45 6.46 6.25 -0.23
CA THR A 45 7.22 7.47 0.01
C THR A 45 7.54 8.14 -1.32
N ALA A 46 7.71 9.46 -1.32
CA ALA A 46 8.17 10.16 -2.52
C ALA A 46 9.56 9.67 -2.91
N SER A 47 9.74 9.32 -4.18
CA SER A 47 11.01 8.75 -4.66
C SER A 47 12.14 9.77 -4.60
N ARG A 48 13.33 9.31 -4.21
CA ARG A 48 14.56 10.12 -4.29
C ARG A 48 15.12 10.18 -5.72
N SER A 49 14.76 9.21 -6.56
CA SER A 49 15.12 9.23 -7.97
C SER A 49 14.20 10.19 -8.73
N ARG A 50 14.78 11.06 -9.56
CA ARG A 50 14.00 11.97 -10.42
C ARG A 50 13.21 11.24 -11.52
N GLU A 51 13.50 9.97 -11.75
CA GLU A 51 12.82 9.17 -12.76
C GLU A 51 11.49 8.58 -12.28
N TYR A 52 11.26 8.50 -10.97
CA TYR A 52 10.07 7.90 -10.36
C TYR A 52 9.43 8.88 -9.39
N ASP A 53 8.12 8.74 -9.19
CA ASP A 53 7.33 9.59 -8.29
C ASP A 53 7.27 8.99 -6.88
N TYR A 54 7.21 7.65 -6.78
CA TYR A 54 7.13 6.94 -5.50
C TYR A 54 8.13 5.79 -5.38
N ASP A 55 8.69 5.62 -4.19
CA ASP A 55 9.33 4.40 -3.71
C ASP A 55 8.31 3.66 -2.82
N VAL A 56 8.04 2.38 -3.10
CA VAL A 56 7.03 1.57 -2.40
C VAL A 56 7.59 0.21 -1.98
N THR A 57 7.08 -0.33 -0.87
CA THR A 57 7.28 -1.74 -0.53
C THR A 57 5.96 -2.48 -0.68
N ILE A 58 5.98 -3.60 -1.41
CA ILE A 58 4.82 -4.44 -1.69
C ILE A 58 4.79 -5.62 -0.71
N GLY A 59 3.61 -5.91 -0.18
CA GLY A 59 3.30 -7.08 0.62
C GLY A 59 2.55 -8.13 -0.18
N LEU A 60 2.69 -9.39 0.22
CA LEU A 60 1.96 -10.52 -0.36
C LEU A 60 1.25 -11.28 0.76
N THR A 61 -0.03 -11.59 0.55
CA THR A 61 -0.81 -12.45 1.45
C THR A 61 -1.54 -13.51 0.64
N GLU A 62 -1.52 -14.76 1.09
CA GLU A 62 -2.35 -15.82 0.53
C GLU A 62 -3.56 -16.06 1.43
N ARG A 63 -4.73 -16.21 0.81
CA ARG A 63 -5.99 -16.46 1.50
C ARG A 63 -6.70 -17.66 0.88
N LEU A 64 -7.40 -18.40 1.73
CA LEU A 64 -8.35 -19.40 1.28
C LEU A 64 -9.64 -18.75 0.76
N SER A 65 -10.45 -19.51 0.01
CA SER A 65 -11.77 -19.10 -0.48
C SER A 65 -12.73 -18.64 0.62
N ASN A 66 -12.54 -19.12 1.86
CA ASN A 66 -13.29 -18.68 3.05
C ASN A 66 -12.73 -17.40 3.72
N GLY A 67 -11.74 -16.75 3.11
CA GLY A 67 -11.11 -15.52 3.59
C GLY A 67 -9.99 -15.73 4.63
N ARG A 68 -9.72 -16.96 5.07
CA ARG A 68 -8.65 -17.24 6.05
C ARG A 68 -7.28 -17.01 5.41
N THR A 69 -6.49 -16.12 5.98
CA THR A 69 -5.07 -15.97 5.63
C THR A 69 -4.29 -17.23 6.00
N ILE A 70 -3.56 -17.79 5.04
CA ILE A 70 -2.72 -18.99 5.22
C ILE A 70 -1.23 -18.69 5.10
N PHE A 71 -0.88 -17.58 4.46
CA PHE A 71 0.50 -17.13 4.33
C PHE A 71 0.54 -15.60 4.33
N ILE A 72 1.53 -15.04 5.03
CA ILE A 72 1.89 -13.63 4.98
C ILE A 72 3.36 -13.60 4.62
N ASP A 73 3.68 -12.96 3.51
CA ASP A 73 5.06 -12.72 3.16
C ASP A 73 5.62 -11.59 4.03
N HIS A 74 6.74 -11.87 4.67
CA HIS A 74 7.48 -10.90 5.48
C HIS A 74 8.68 -10.30 4.72
N GLY A 75 8.81 -10.61 3.43
CA GLY A 75 9.80 -10.01 2.55
C GLY A 75 9.61 -8.51 2.35
N ASN A 76 10.69 -7.86 1.93
CA ASN A 76 10.66 -6.48 1.45
C ASN A 76 10.75 -6.51 -0.07
N HIS A 77 9.61 -6.32 -0.73
CA HIS A 77 9.54 -6.23 -2.19
C HIS A 77 9.51 -4.77 -2.60
N ASP A 78 10.69 -4.18 -2.74
CA ASP A 78 10.81 -2.78 -3.12
C ASP A 78 10.52 -2.58 -4.61
N ALA A 79 9.71 -1.58 -4.91
CA ALA A 79 9.42 -1.11 -6.25
C ALA A 79 9.44 0.41 -6.33
N ARG A 80 9.59 0.94 -7.54
CA ARG A 80 9.52 2.37 -7.81
C ARG A 80 8.51 2.63 -8.91
N VAL A 81 7.68 3.65 -8.73
CA VAL A 81 6.53 3.92 -9.58
C VAL A 81 6.64 5.33 -10.14
N LYS A 82 6.49 5.46 -11.46
CA LYS A 82 6.26 6.73 -12.16
C LYS A 82 4.81 6.78 -12.60
N CYS A 83 4.14 7.90 -12.38
CA CYS A 83 2.76 8.10 -12.77
C CYS A 83 2.62 8.49 -14.25
N LEU A 84 3.52 9.33 -14.76
CA LEU A 84 3.45 9.83 -16.14
C LEU A 84 4.84 9.84 -16.82
N PRO A 85 5.05 9.06 -17.90
CA PRO A 85 4.22 7.91 -18.32
C PRO A 85 4.25 6.81 -17.25
N GLY A 86 3.17 6.04 -17.13
CA GLY A 86 3.08 4.91 -16.18
C GLY A 86 4.28 3.97 -16.33
N LYS A 87 5.03 3.77 -15.24
CA LYS A 87 6.30 3.01 -15.24
C LYS A 87 6.53 2.36 -13.89
N VAL A 88 6.97 1.11 -13.88
CA VAL A 88 7.28 0.37 -12.64
C VAL A 88 8.69 -0.22 -12.75
N PHE A 89 9.51 0.02 -11.73
CA PHE A 89 10.79 -0.66 -11.54
C PHE A 89 10.70 -1.62 -10.37
N VAL A 90 10.96 -2.90 -10.60
CA VAL A 90 10.92 -3.95 -9.59
C VAL A 90 11.93 -5.05 -9.94
N GLY A 91 12.60 -5.64 -8.94
CA GLY A 91 13.54 -6.74 -9.17
C GLY A 91 14.70 -6.41 -10.11
N GLY A 92 15.11 -5.14 -10.19
CA GLY A 92 16.18 -4.69 -11.08
C GLY A 92 15.77 -4.40 -12.52
N LYS A 93 14.48 -4.50 -12.86
CA LYS A 93 13.97 -4.32 -14.23
C LYS A 93 12.88 -3.26 -14.29
N GLU A 94 12.89 -2.49 -15.38
CA GLU A 94 11.85 -1.54 -15.72
C GLU A 94 10.76 -2.18 -16.59
N TYR A 95 9.52 -1.80 -16.29
CA TYR A 95 8.32 -2.22 -16.99
C TYR A 95 7.48 -0.99 -17.30
N LEU A 96 6.87 -0.99 -18.49
CA LEU A 96 5.91 0.00 -18.95
C LEU A 96 4.55 -0.70 -19.03
N PRO A 97 3.73 -0.66 -17.96
CA PRO A 97 2.40 -1.27 -17.98
C PRO A 97 1.60 -0.66 -19.13
N LEU A 98 1.12 -1.51 -20.04
CA LEU A 98 0.33 -1.08 -21.20
C LEU A 98 -1.15 -1.21 -20.86
N PRO A 99 -1.97 -0.16 -21.05
CA PRO A 99 -3.38 -0.16 -20.67
C PRO A 99 -4.27 -1.18 -21.41
N SER A 100 -3.72 -1.93 -22.38
CA SER A 100 -4.43 -2.95 -23.13
C SER A 100 -4.34 -4.36 -22.53
N GLN A 101 -3.61 -4.57 -21.42
CA GLN A 101 -3.51 -5.85 -20.69
C GLN A 101 -4.11 -5.77 -19.27
N ALA A 102 -4.92 -4.75 -19.03
CA ALA A 102 -5.40 -4.20 -17.75
C ALA A 102 -6.12 -5.13 -16.78
N THR A 103 -6.33 -6.41 -17.11
CA THR A 103 -7.06 -7.32 -16.21
C THR A 103 -6.18 -8.39 -15.58
N LEU A 104 -4.90 -8.47 -15.93
CA LEU A 104 -4.00 -9.52 -15.43
C LEU A 104 -2.61 -9.04 -14.97
N ASP A 105 -2.20 -7.80 -15.25
CA ASP A 105 -0.88 -7.31 -14.84
C ASP A 105 -0.97 -6.43 -13.58
N TRP A 106 -0.59 -7.00 -12.44
CA TRP A 106 -0.51 -6.29 -11.15
C TRP A 106 0.30 -4.99 -11.18
N LYS A 107 1.22 -4.81 -12.14
CA LYS A 107 2.01 -3.58 -12.26
C LYS A 107 1.15 -2.41 -12.74
N GLU A 108 0.12 -2.66 -13.52
CA GLU A 108 -0.85 -1.65 -13.93
C GLU A 108 -1.72 -1.23 -12.74
N ASP A 109 -2.27 -2.21 -12.03
CA ASP A 109 -3.06 -1.97 -10.81
C ASP A 109 -2.26 -1.21 -9.75
N LEU A 110 -0.95 -1.46 -9.66
CA LEU A 110 -0.06 -0.69 -8.79
C LEU A 110 0.04 0.78 -9.24
N VAL A 111 0.20 1.05 -10.53
CA VAL A 111 0.23 2.42 -11.06
C VAL A 111 -1.12 3.09 -10.81
N GLU A 112 -2.23 2.43 -11.11
CA GLU A 112 -3.58 2.98 -10.91
C GLU A 112 -3.84 3.30 -9.43
N SER A 113 -3.52 2.37 -8.53
CA SER A 113 -3.76 2.56 -7.08
C SER A 113 -2.98 3.73 -6.48
N LEU A 114 -1.83 4.10 -7.05
CA LEU A 114 -0.99 5.19 -6.55
C LEU A 114 -1.18 6.52 -7.29
N CYS A 115 -1.53 6.46 -8.57
CA CYS A 115 -1.53 7.62 -9.46
C CYS A 115 -2.93 8.15 -9.76
N THR A 116 -3.98 7.36 -9.51
CA THR A 116 -5.36 7.82 -9.61
C THR A 116 -5.77 8.43 -8.26
N ARG A 117 -5.70 9.76 -8.16
CA ARG A 117 -6.19 10.47 -6.96
C ARG A 117 -7.69 10.20 -6.77
N PRO A 118 -8.16 9.98 -5.54
CA PRO A 118 -9.57 10.20 -5.24
C PRO A 118 -9.87 11.67 -5.55
N VAL A 119 -10.79 11.92 -6.48
CA VAL A 119 -11.42 13.24 -6.55
C VAL A 119 -12.24 13.41 -5.27
N SER A 120 -11.91 14.45 -4.49
CA SER A 120 -12.69 14.83 -3.30
C SER A 120 -14.01 15.45 -3.69
#